data_AF-A0A653DWW3-F1
#
_entry.id   AF-A0A653DWW3-F1
#
_cell.length_a   1.000
_cell.length_b   1.000
_cell.length_c   1.000
_cell.angle_alpha   90.00
_cell.angle_beta   90.00
_cell.angle_gamma   90.00
#
_symmetry.space_group_name_H-M   'P 1'
#
loop_
_entity.id
_entity.type
_entity.pdbx_description
1 polymer ?
#
loop_
_entity_poly.entity_id
_entity_poly.type
_entity_poly.pdbx_seq_one_letter_code
_entity_poly.pdbx_strand_id
1 'polypeptide(L)'
;MIAAYYYINYTTIELFSLSLNSKTKIRGLLEIISSAAEYEDIPVRHHEQNVLRQLAQKLPNKPTASGGGQPKYNDPHVKTNLLLQAHLCRLQLGTELQRDTEIVLSKAIRLIQACVDVLSSNGWLSPAVAAMELAQMVTQAMWSKDSYLKQLPHFTNDVIKRCADKNVETVFDIMELEDEDRSKLLQLTDSQMADVARFCNRYPNIELTYEVMDKDRIHSGSSVHVAVQLEREDEVSGPVIAPFFPQV
;
A
#
# COMPACT_ATOMS: atom_id res chain seq x y z
N MET A 1 23.30 5.45 4.67
CA MET A 1 22.46 5.59 5.87
C MET A 1 21.16 4.80 5.72
N ILE A 2 20.36 5.05 4.67
CA ILE A 2 19.10 4.35 4.38
C ILE A 2 19.25 2.82 4.36
N ALA A 3 20.24 2.29 3.62
CA ALA A 3 20.48 0.83 3.52
C ALA A 3 20.64 0.14 4.88
N ALA A 4 21.49 0.72 5.75
CA ALA A 4 21.75 0.17 7.08
C ALA A 4 20.54 0.29 8.01
N TYR A 5 19.77 1.39 7.92
CA TYR A 5 18.61 1.63 8.76
C TYR A 5 17.49 0.61 8.52
N TYR A 6 17.19 0.31 7.25
CA TYR A 6 16.12 -0.63 6.89
C TYR A 6 16.58 -2.07 6.69
N TYR A 7 17.86 -2.37 6.92
CA TYR A 7 18.47 -3.67 6.65
C TYR A 7 18.23 -4.15 5.20
N ILE A 8 18.56 -3.26 4.25
CA ILE A 8 18.41 -3.43 2.80
C ILE A 8 19.81 -3.51 2.17
N ASN A 9 19.96 -4.36 1.15
CA ASN A 9 21.19 -4.52 0.40
C ASN A 9 21.57 -3.19 -0.29
N TYR A 10 22.86 -2.86 -0.30
CA TYR A 10 23.33 -1.61 -0.88
C TYR A 10 23.03 -1.53 -2.39
N THR A 11 23.05 -2.66 -3.10
CA THR A 11 22.72 -2.75 -4.53
C THR A 11 21.27 -2.37 -4.81
N THR A 12 20.35 -2.70 -3.90
CA THR A 12 18.94 -2.28 -4.00
C THR A 12 18.80 -0.77 -3.85
N ILE A 13 19.49 -0.16 -2.89
CA ILE A 13 19.45 1.29 -2.72
C ILE A 13 20.11 2.02 -3.89
N GLU A 14 21.18 1.47 -4.45
CA GLU A 14 21.80 1.98 -5.68
C GLU A 14 20.82 1.92 -6.86
N LEU A 15 20.15 0.78 -7.06
CA LEU A 15 19.09 0.62 -8.05
C LEU A 15 17.98 1.66 -7.86
N PHE A 16 17.53 1.88 -6.62
CA PHE A 16 16.50 2.88 -6.31
C PHE A 16 16.98 4.29 -6.67
N SER A 17 18.20 4.64 -6.30
CA SER A 17 18.77 5.96 -6.60
C SER A 17 18.92 6.22 -8.10
N LEU A 18 19.20 5.18 -8.91
CA LEU A 18 19.34 5.31 -10.37
C LEU A 18 18.01 5.26 -11.12
N SER A 19 17.01 4.56 -10.59
CA SER A 19 15.74 4.29 -11.29
C SER A 19 14.62 5.26 -10.92
N LEU A 20 14.61 5.75 -9.68
CA LEU A 20 13.60 6.70 -9.21
C LEU A 20 13.86 8.09 -9.81
N ASN A 21 12.80 8.77 -10.23
CA ASN A 21 12.85 10.12 -10.76
C ASN A 21 11.63 10.94 -10.33
N SER A 22 11.64 12.25 -10.62
CA SER A 22 10.57 13.19 -10.25
C SER A 22 9.20 12.88 -10.86
N LYS A 23 9.12 12.01 -11.86
CA LYS A 23 7.88 11.61 -12.55
C LYS A 23 7.46 10.17 -12.27
N THR A 24 8.18 9.46 -11.40
CA THR A 24 7.85 8.07 -11.06
C THR A 24 6.47 8.01 -10.38
N LYS A 25 5.62 7.11 -10.88
CA LYS A 25 4.26 6.86 -10.36
C LYS A 25 4.18 5.46 -9.75
N ILE A 26 3.05 5.13 -9.12
CA ILE A 26 2.77 3.81 -8.49
C ILE A 26 3.18 2.62 -9.38
N ARG A 27 2.88 2.66 -10.69
CA ARG A 27 3.31 1.61 -11.62
C ARG A 27 4.83 1.42 -11.65
N GLY A 28 5.57 2.53 -11.80
CA GLY A 28 7.03 2.51 -11.81
C GLY A 28 7.61 2.12 -10.46
N LEU A 29 6.98 2.55 -9.36
CA LEU A 29 7.37 2.14 -8.00
C LEU A 29 7.26 0.63 -7.83
N LEU A 30 6.15 0.01 -8.26
CA LEU A 30 5.99 -1.45 -8.23
C LEU A 30 7.06 -2.17 -9.06
N GLU A 31 7.38 -1.68 -10.26
CA GLU A 31 8.44 -2.22 -11.10
C GLU A 31 9.81 -2.13 -10.41
N ILE A 32 10.17 -0.95 -9.89
CA ILE A 32 11.46 -0.70 -9.22
C ILE A 32 11.61 -1.53 -7.94
N ILE A 33 10.58 -1.57 -7.09
CA ILE A 33 10.61 -2.35 -5.83
C ILE A 33 10.72 -3.85 -6.12
N SER A 34 10.04 -4.35 -7.16
CA SER A 34 10.10 -5.77 -7.52
C SER A 34 11.49 -6.18 -8.01
N SER A 35 12.27 -5.25 -8.55
CA SER A 35 13.65 -5.44 -8.99
C SER A 35 14.68 -5.38 -7.85
N ALA A 36 14.26 -5.25 -6.59
CA ALA A 36 15.14 -5.28 -5.44
C ALA A 36 15.87 -6.62 -5.29
N ALA A 37 17.14 -6.57 -4.86
CA ALA A 37 17.97 -7.77 -4.65
C ALA A 37 17.40 -8.71 -3.57
N GLU A 38 16.62 -8.17 -2.63
CA GLU A 38 15.90 -8.93 -1.60
C GLU A 38 14.92 -9.97 -2.16
N TYR A 39 14.52 -9.81 -3.42
CA TYR A 39 13.60 -10.70 -4.13
C TYR A 39 14.29 -11.63 -5.12
N GLU A 40 15.62 -11.59 -5.26
CA GLU A 40 16.38 -12.49 -6.12
C GLU A 40 16.23 -13.96 -5.67
N ASP A 41 16.11 -14.18 -4.36
CA ASP A 41 15.94 -15.51 -3.74
C ASP A 41 14.54 -16.11 -3.89
N ILE A 42 13.58 -15.41 -4.53
CA ILE A 42 12.23 -15.95 -4.72
C ILE A 42 12.29 -17.18 -5.64
N PRO A 43 11.81 -18.36 -5.21
CA PRO A 43 11.95 -19.59 -5.98
C PRO A 43 11.16 -19.49 -7.27
N VAL A 44 11.78 -19.82 -8.41
CA VAL A 44 11.10 -19.90 -9.71
C VAL A 44 10.99 -21.36 -10.10
N ARG A 45 9.77 -21.91 -10.07
CA ARG A 45 9.53 -23.34 -10.35
C ARG A 45 9.20 -23.53 -11.84
N HIS A 46 9.69 -24.61 -12.46
CA HIS A 46 9.54 -24.84 -13.91
C HIS A 46 8.08 -24.86 -14.40
N HIS A 47 7.14 -25.33 -13.58
CA HIS A 47 5.71 -25.42 -13.95
C HIS A 47 4.94 -24.11 -13.74
N GLU A 48 5.55 -23.07 -13.16
CA GLU A 48 4.88 -21.80 -12.86
C GLU A 48 4.82 -20.84 -14.05
N GLN A 49 5.66 -21.03 -15.07
CA GLN A 49 5.78 -20.07 -16.18
C GLN A 49 4.43 -19.83 -16.90
N ASN A 50 3.66 -20.89 -17.12
CA ASN A 50 2.35 -20.80 -17.75
C ASN A 50 1.32 -20.13 -16.82
N VAL A 51 1.38 -20.42 -15.51
CA VAL A 51 0.51 -19.82 -14.50
C VAL A 51 0.77 -18.33 -14.38
N LEU A 52 2.05 -17.92 -14.29
CA LEU A 52 2.46 -16.52 -14.25
C LEU A 52 2.08 -15.77 -15.53
N ARG A 53 2.16 -16.42 -16.69
CA ARG A 53 1.70 -15.83 -17.95
C ARG A 53 0.19 -15.60 -17.97
N GLN A 54 -0.61 -16.55 -17.47
CA GLN A 54 -2.06 -16.38 -17.35
C GLN A 54 -2.43 -15.32 -16.31
N LEU A 55 -1.69 -15.26 -15.20
CA LEU A 55 -1.86 -14.23 -14.17
C LEU A 55 -1.59 -12.83 -14.75
N ALA A 56 -0.49 -12.66 -15.49
CA ALA A 56 -0.14 -11.39 -16.12
C ALA A 56 -1.20 -10.85 -17.09
N GLN A 57 -2.03 -11.71 -17.69
CA GLN A 57 -3.14 -11.28 -18.55
C GLN A 57 -4.32 -10.71 -17.77
N LYS A 58 -4.51 -11.11 -16.52
CA LYS A 58 -5.60 -10.66 -15.64
C LYS A 58 -5.24 -9.40 -14.85
N LEU A 59 -3.95 -9.06 -14.77
CA LEU A 59 -3.46 -7.97 -13.94
C LEU A 59 -3.50 -6.62 -14.66
N PRO A 60 -3.69 -5.50 -13.93
CA PRO A 60 -3.79 -4.17 -14.53
C PRO A 60 -2.52 -3.74 -15.28
N ASN A 61 -1.34 -4.04 -14.74
CA ASN A 61 -0.07 -3.64 -15.32
C ASN A 61 0.67 -4.84 -15.87
N LYS A 62 0.80 -4.90 -17.20
CA LYS A 62 1.66 -5.90 -17.85
C LYS A 62 3.12 -5.63 -17.48
N PRO A 63 3.87 -6.65 -16.99
CA PRO A 63 5.27 -6.47 -16.65
C PRO A 63 6.08 -6.15 -17.92
N THR A 64 7.01 -5.22 -17.80
CA THR A 64 8.00 -4.90 -18.82
C THR A 64 9.30 -5.62 -18.50
N ALA A 65 9.97 -6.20 -19.50
CA ALA A 65 11.33 -6.68 -19.28
C ALA A 65 12.30 -5.51 -19.11
N SER A 66 13.31 -5.70 -18.26
CA SER A 66 14.51 -4.87 -18.16
C SER A 66 15.22 -4.86 -19.52
N GLY A 67 14.91 -3.85 -20.36
CA GLY A 67 15.43 -3.71 -21.73
C GLY A 67 14.37 -3.61 -22.84
N GLY A 68 13.07 -3.50 -22.52
CA GLY A 68 12.01 -3.26 -23.52
C GLY A 68 11.56 -4.50 -24.31
N GLY A 69 11.98 -5.69 -23.89
CA GLY A 69 11.57 -6.97 -24.46
C GLY A 69 10.34 -7.61 -23.79
N GLN A 70 10.02 -8.84 -24.22
CA GLN A 70 8.99 -9.65 -23.58
C GLN A 70 9.41 -10.05 -22.15
N PRO A 71 8.51 -9.98 -21.16
CA PRO A 71 8.81 -10.36 -19.78
C PRO A 71 9.21 -11.83 -19.72
N LYS A 72 10.37 -12.10 -19.10
CA LYS A 72 10.82 -13.46 -18.86
C LYS A 72 10.14 -13.99 -17.60
N TYR A 73 9.17 -14.88 -17.75
CA TYR A 73 8.48 -15.51 -16.62
C TYR A 73 9.36 -16.50 -15.81
N ASN A 74 10.65 -16.60 -16.15
CA ASN A 74 11.65 -17.31 -15.36
C ASN A 74 12.44 -16.37 -14.43
N ASP A 75 12.12 -15.08 -14.42
CA ASP A 75 12.80 -14.06 -13.63
C ASP A 75 12.06 -13.87 -12.28
N PRO A 76 12.76 -13.98 -11.14
CA PRO A 76 12.16 -13.79 -9.82
C PRO A 76 11.59 -12.37 -9.61
N HIS A 77 12.15 -11.35 -10.25
CA HIS A 77 11.65 -9.98 -10.16
C HIS A 77 10.32 -9.81 -10.90
N VAL A 78 10.17 -10.44 -12.08
CA VAL A 78 8.91 -10.48 -12.83
C VAL A 78 7.85 -11.23 -12.02
N LYS A 79 8.21 -12.38 -11.44
CA LYS A 79 7.33 -13.13 -10.54
C LYS A 79 6.86 -12.26 -9.37
N THR A 80 7.78 -11.60 -8.69
CA THR A 80 7.48 -10.72 -7.54
C THR A 80 6.53 -9.59 -7.91
N ASN A 81 6.74 -8.95 -9.06
CA ASN A 81 5.87 -7.89 -9.56
C ASN A 81 4.43 -8.39 -9.77
N LEU A 82 4.27 -9.56 -10.38
CA LEU A 82 2.97 -10.19 -10.60
C LEU A 82 2.30 -10.56 -9.27
N LEU A 83 3.05 -11.08 -8.30
CA LEU A 83 2.52 -11.43 -6.98
C LEU A 83 2.06 -10.18 -6.19
N LEU A 84 2.85 -9.09 -6.20
CA LEU A 84 2.44 -7.83 -5.59
C LEU A 84 1.14 -7.29 -6.21
N GLN A 85 1.04 -7.30 -7.55
CA GLN A 85 -0.19 -6.87 -8.20
C GLN A 85 -1.38 -7.81 -7.92
N ALA A 86 -1.15 -9.11 -7.84
CA ALA A 86 -2.17 -10.10 -7.48
C ALA A 86 -2.70 -9.88 -6.06
N HIS A 87 -1.81 -9.57 -5.12
CA HIS A 87 -2.14 -9.16 -3.75
C HIS A 87 -3.02 -7.90 -3.73
N LEU A 88 -2.63 -6.85 -4.44
CA LEU A 88 -3.43 -5.61 -4.55
C LEU A 88 -4.81 -5.83 -5.18
N CYS A 89 -4.94 -6.84 -6.04
CA CYS A 89 -6.22 -7.26 -6.62
C CYS A 89 -7.01 -8.24 -5.71
N ARG A 90 -6.45 -8.71 -4.59
CA ARG A 90 -7.00 -9.78 -3.73
C ARG A 90 -7.31 -11.08 -4.50
N LEU A 91 -6.49 -11.41 -5.50
CA LEU A 91 -6.66 -12.65 -6.25
C LEU A 91 -6.24 -13.84 -5.40
N GLN A 92 -7.09 -14.87 -5.37
CA GLN A 92 -6.75 -16.14 -4.74
C GLN A 92 -5.77 -16.90 -5.64
N LEU A 93 -4.56 -17.13 -5.13
CA LEU A 93 -3.51 -17.87 -5.81
C LEU A 93 -3.41 -19.30 -5.28
N GLY A 94 -2.71 -20.17 -6.01
CA GLY A 94 -2.38 -21.51 -5.51
C GLY A 94 -1.52 -21.42 -4.24
N THR A 95 -1.58 -22.46 -3.40
CA THR A 95 -0.92 -22.47 -2.07
C THR A 95 0.57 -22.12 -2.11
N GLU A 96 1.30 -22.58 -3.13
CA GLU A 96 2.72 -22.27 -3.31
C GLU A 96 2.97 -20.79 -3.63
N LEU A 97 2.21 -20.21 -4.57
CA LEU A 97 2.32 -18.79 -4.93
C LEU A 97 1.83 -17.88 -3.80
N GLN A 98 0.87 -18.33 -3.00
CA GLN A 98 0.42 -17.60 -1.81
C GLN A 98 1.54 -17.52 -0.76
N ARG A 99 2.25 -18.61 -0.49
CA ARG A 99 3.43 -18.61 0.40
C ARG A 99 4.52 -17.68 -0.13
N ASP A 100 4.79 -17.73 -1.44
CA ASP A 100 5.77 -16.82 -2.05
C ASP A 100 5.33 -15.36 -1.92
N THR A 101 4.02 -15.08 -2.02
CA THR A 101 3.45 -13.74 -1.82
C THR A 101 3.67 -13.26 -0.37
N GLU A 102 3.47 -14.12 0.63
CA GLU A 102 3.72 -13.77 2.02
C GLU A 102 5.20 -13.41 2.27
N ILE A 103 6.13 -14.17 1.67
CA ILE A 103 7.57 -13.86 1.72
C ILE A 103 7.85 -12.50 1.09
N VAL A 104 7.25 -12.21 -0.07
CA VAL A 104 7.38 -10.91 -0.74
C VAL A 104 6.86 -9.78 0.15
N LEU A 105 5.64 -9.90 0.68
CA LEU A 105 5.00 -8.90 1.52
C LEU A 105 5.79 -8.62 2.81
N SER A 106 6.42 -9.65 3.38
CA SER A 106 7.24 -9.50 4.60
C SER A 106 8.41 -8.52 4.43
N LYS A 107 8.89 -8.33 3.20
CA LYS A 107 10.00 -7.43 2.86
C LYS A 107 9.52 -6.13 2.19
N ALA A 108 8.27 -6.06 1.76
CA ALA A 108 7.76 -4.97 0.92
C ALA A 108 7.74 -3.62 1.65
N ILE A 109 7.26 -3.57 2.90
CA ILE A 109 7.09 -2.30 3.63
C ILE A 109 8.41 -1.57 3.83
N ARG A 110 9.46 -2.27 4.28
CA ARG A 110 10.79 -1.65 4.46
C ARG A 110 11.38 -1.14 3.13
N LEU A 111 11.16 -1.85 2.02
CA LEU A 111 11.60 -1.42 0.70
C LEU A 111 10.85 -0.16 0.24
N ILE A 112 9.54 -0.10 0.46
CA ILE A 112 8.72 1.07 0.16
C ILE A 112 9.15 2.27 1.00
N GLN A 113 9.38 2.09 2.30
CA GLN A 113 9.89 3.14 3.19
C GLN A 113 11.26 3.67 2.74
N ALA A 114 12.17 2.77 2.32
CA ALA A 114 13.44 3.20 1.74
C ALA A 114 13.25 3.99 0.44
N CYS A 115 12.26 3.66 -0.41
CA CYS A 115 11.92 4.50 -1.55
C CYS A 115 11.45 5.89 -1.12
N VAL A 116 10.61 6.00 -0.08
CA VAL A 116 10.16 7.29 0.47
C VAL A 116 11.36 8.14 0.90
N ASP A 117 12.33 7.56 1.59
CA ASP A 117 13.53 8.27 2.04
C ASP A 117 14.43 8.71 0.88
N VAL A 118 14.60 7.87 -0.15
CA VAL A 118 15.35 8.24 -1.36
C VAL A 118 14.65 9.38 -2.11
N LEU A 119 13.33 9.31 -2.27
CA LEU A 119 12.54 10.31 -3.01
C LEU A 119 12.48 11.66 -2.29
N SER A 120 12.29 11.63 -0.97
CA SER A 120 12.26 12.83 -0.13
C SER A 120 13.64 13.50 -0.05
N SER A 121 14.72 12.73 0.03
CA SER A 121 16.09 13.25 -0.02
C SER A 121 16.43 13.95 -1.35
N ASN A 122 15.80 13.53 -2.45
CA ASN A 122 15.92 14.18 -3.76
C ASN A 122 14.95 15.35 -3.97
N GLY A 123 14.07 15.65 -3.00
CA GLY A 123 13.09 16.73 -3.08
C GLY A 123 11.92 16.47 -4.03
N TRP A 124 11.60 15.20 -4.32
CA TRP A 124 10.51 14.84 -5.23
C TRP A 124 9.23 14.50 -4.46
N LEU A 125 8.38 15.51 -4.24
CA LEU A 125 7.15 15.39 -3.46
C LEU A 125 6.16 14.36 -4.03
N SER A 126 5.79 14.47 -5.31
CA SER A 126 4.73 13.62 -5.88
C SER A 126 5.06 12.12 -5.85
N PRO A 127 6.27 11.67 -6.25
CA PRO A 127 6.67 10.28 -6.08
C PRO A 127 6.76 9.84 -4.62
N ALA A 128 7.22 10.70 -3.71
CA ALA A 128 7.32 10.36 -2.29
C ALA A 128 5.94 10.09 -1.68
N VAL A 129 4.96 10.94 -1.97
CA VAL A 129 3.55 10.73 -1.56
C VAL A 129 2.99 9.46 -2.20
N ALA A 130 3.24 9.21 -3.49
CA ALA A 130 2.82 7.98 -4.15
C ALA A 130 3.45 6.71 -3.54
N ALA A 131 4.67 6.79 -3.01
CA ALA A 131 5.30 5.70 -2.27
C ALA A 131 4.67 5.49 -0.89
N MET A 132 4.28 6.56 -0.19
CA MET A 132 3.50 6.46 1.05
C MET A 132 2.12 5.82 0.80
N GLU A 133 1.43 6.23 -0.26
CA GLU A 133 0.19 5.59 -0.72
C GLU A 133 0.39 4.11 -1.05
N LEU A 134 1.50 3.76 -1.71
CA LEU A 134 1.82 2.35 -2.01
C LEU A 134 2.02 1.52 -0.73
N ALA A 135 2.59 2.08 0.34
CA ALA A 135 2.70 1.40 1.63
C ALA A 135 1.30 1.06 2.21
N GLN A 136 0.36 2.02 2.13
CA GLN A 136 -1.01 1.81 2.56
C GLN A 136 -1.74 0.78 1.68
N MET A 137 -1.57 0.87 0.36
CA MET A 137 -2.13 -0.08 -0.62
C MET A 137 -1.68 -1.52 -0.36
N VAL A 138 -0.38 -1.73 -0.10
CA VAL A 138 0.17 -3.06 0.19
C VAL A 138 -0.34 -3.59 1.53
N THR A 139 -0.45 -2.72 2.54
CA THR A 139 -0.99 -3.09 3.86
C THR A 139 -2.45 -3.54 3.78
N GLN A 140 -3.30 -2.78 3.08
CA GLN A 140 -4.74 -3.04 2.98
C GLN A 140 -5.16 -3.89 1.77
N ALA A 141 -4.18 -4.36 0.98
CA ALA A 141 -4.37 -5.19 -0.20
C ALA A 141 -5.41 -4.59 -1.19
N MET A 142 -5.19 -3.35 -1.62
CA MET A 142 -6.10 -2.64 -2.52
C MET A 142 -5.38 -1.63 -3.43
N TRP A 143 -5.99 -1.31 -4.57
CA TRP A 143 -5.48 -0.26 -5.46
C TRP A 143 -5.91 1.13 -5.00
N SER A 144 -5.14 2.17 -5.34
CA SER A 144 -5.47 3.57 -5.03
C SER A 144 -6.80 4.06 -5.61
N LYS A 145 -7.29 3.41 -6.67
CA LYS A 145 -8.57 3.70 -7.32
C LYS A 145 -9.75 2.90 -6.75
N ASP A 146 -9.48 1.97 -5.84
CA ASP A 146 -10.54 1.18 -5.20
C ASP A 146 -11.23 2.02 -4.12
N SER A 147 -12.49 1.69 -3.81
CA SER A 147 -13.21 2.35 -2.70
C SER A 147 -12.51 2.10 -1.36
N TYR A 148 -12.39 3.15 -0.54
CA TYR A 148 -11.81 3.06 0.81
C TYR A 148 -12.56 2.08 1.72
N LEU A 149 -13.85 1.88 1.47
CA LEU A 149 -14.69 0.92 2.18
C LEU A 149 -14.23 -0.53 2.02
N LYS A 150 -13.43 -0.84 1.00
CA LYS A 150 -12.84 -2.16 0.77
C LYS A 150 -11.88 -2.59 1.91
N GLN A 151 -11.44 -1.66 2.75
CA GLN A 151 -10.64 -1.96 3.94
C GLN A 151 -11.45 -2.64 5.04
N LEU A 152 -12.76 -2.39 5.10
CA LEU A 152 -13.64 -2.95 6.13
C LEU A 152 -13.81 -4.47 5.95
N PRO A 153 -13.85 -5.24 7.05
CA PRO A 153 -14.10 -6.67 6.97
C PRO A 153 -15.50 -6.94 6.44
N HIS A 154 -15.68 -8.04 5.71
CA HIS A 154 -16.97 -8.49 5.13
C HIS A 154 -17.57 -7.56 4.04
N PHE A 155 -16.86 -6.52 3.60
CA PHE A 155 -17.32 -5.66 2.51
C PHE A 155 -17.09 -6.32 1.15
N THR A 156 -18.17 -6.78 0.53
CA THR A 156 -18.18 -7.25 -0.86
C THR A 156 -18.38 -6.09 -1.83
N ASN A 157 -18.11 -6.32 -3.13
CA ASN A 157 -18.37 -5.31 -4.17
C ASN A 157 -19.85 -4.87 -4.20
N ASP A 158 -20.79 -5.75 -3.82
CA ASP A 158 -22.21 -5.42 -3.76
C ASP A 158 -22.52 -4.47 -2.58
N VAL A 159 -21.91 -4.69 -1.42
CA VAL A 159 -22.03 -3.78 -0.27
C VAL A 159 -21.47 -2.41 -0.63
N ILE A 160 -20.28 -2.36 -1.24
CA ILE A 160 -19.64 -1.12 -1.68
C ILE A 160 -20.52 -0.37 -2.68
N LYS A 161 -21.12 -1.07 -3.65
CA LYS A 161 -22.01 -0.46 -4.62
C LYS A 161 -23.24 0.17 -3.96
N ARG A 162 -23.87 -0.52 -3.00
CA ARG A 162 -25.00 0.03 -2.24
C ARG A 162 -24.61 1.24 -1.41
N CYS A 163 -23.40 1.26 -0.85
CA CYS A 163 -22.89 2.42 -0.12
C CYS A 163 -22.69 3.61 -1.06
N ALA A 164 -22.08 3.39 -2.22
CA ALA A 164 -21.91 4.42 -3.25
C ALA A 164 -23.26 4.98 -3.73
N ASP A 165 -24.28 4.15 -3.92
CA ASP A 165 -25.63 4.59 -4.30
C ASP A 165 -26.29 5.51 -3.24
N LYS A 166 -25.80 5.48 -2.00
CA LYS A 166 -26.23 6.35 -0.89
C LYS A 166 -25.24 7.48 -0.57
N ASN A 167 -24.24 7.74 -1.42
CA ASN A 167 -23.15 8.71 -1.19
C ASN A 167 -22.34 8.43 0.10
N VAL A 168 -22.16 7.16 0.44
CA VAL A 168 -21.29 6.71 1.53
C VAL A 168 -20.01 6.16 0.88
N GLU A 169 -18.92 6.92 0.95
CA GLU A 169 -17.67 6.65 0.23
C GLU A 169 -16.47 6.39 1.16
N THR A 170 -16.52 6.92 2.38
CA THR A 170 -15.43 6.86 3.36
C THR A 170 -15.78 6.05 4.61
N VAL A 171 -14.76 5.66 5.37
CA VAL A 171 -14.97 4.98 6.67
C VAL A 171 -15.65 5.92 7.67
N PHE A 172 -15.39 7.22 7.61
CA PHE A 172 -16.04 8.22 8.45
C PHE A 172 -17.55 8.31 8.16
N ASP A 173 -17.94 8.28 6.89
CA ASP A 173 -19.36 8.27 6.50
C ASP A 173 -20.11 7.08 7.13
N ILE A 174 -19.46 5.91 7.20
CA ILE A 174 -20.04 4.70 7.84
C ILE A 174 -20.16 4.87 9.37
N MET A 175 -19.24 5.61 9.99
CA MET A 175 -19.25 5.89 11.43
C MET A 175 -20.33 6.91 11.82
N GLU A 176 -20.67 7.83 10.91
CA GLU A 176 -21.70 8.85 11.10
C GLU A 176 -23.13 8.34 10.86
N LEU A 177 -23.30 7.19 10.21
CA LEU A 177 -24.61 6.59 9.99
C LEU A 177 -25.26 6.14 11.31
N GLU A 178 -26.56 6.43 11.44
CA GLU A 178 -27.38 5.87 12.51
C GLU A 178 -27.43 4.34 12.44
N ASP A 179 -27.55 3.68 13.60
CA ASP A 179 -27.50 2.21 13.73
C ASP A 179 -28.51 1.49 12.83
N GLU A 180 -29.72 2.03 12.72
CA GLU A 180 -30.77 1.46 11.87
C GLU A 180 -30.39 1.55 10.39
N ASP A 181 -29.91 2.70 9.93
CA ASP A 181 -29.57 2.94 8.53
C ASP A 181 -28.32 2.17 8.12
N ARG A 182 -27.33 2.08 9.03
CA ARG A 182 -26.14 1.26 8.88
C ARG A 182 -26.50 -0.22 8.73
N SER A 183 -27.38 -0.74 9.59
CA SER A 183 -27.81 -2.14 9.53
C SER A 183 -28.59 -2.44 8.24
N LYS A 184 -29.51 -1.56 7.84
CA LYS A 184 -30.28 -1.67 6.59
C LYS A 184 -29.39 -1.60 5.35
N LEU A 185 -28.34 -0.78 5.37
CA LEU A 185 -27.41 -0.58 4.26
C LEU A 185 -26.45 -1.76 4.10
N LEU A 186 -25.81 -2.17 5.19
CA LEU A 186 -24.75 -3.18 5.17
C LEU A 186 -25.33 -4.60 5.04
N GLN A 187 -26.48 -4.87 5.67
CA GLN A 187 -27.12 -6.19 5.66
C GLN A 187 -26.18 -7.32 6.11
N LEU A 188 -25.36 -7.03 7.12
CA LEU A 188 -24.40 -7.95 7.72
C LEU A 188 -25.00 -8.59 8.98
N THR A 189 -24.47 -9.74 9.40
CA THR A 189 -24.86 -10.36 10.68
C THR A 189 -24.30 -9.57 11.86
N ASP A 190 -24.85 -9.76 13.07
CA ASP A 190 -24.37 -9.07 14.28
C ASP A 190 -22.88 -9.32 14.55
N SER A 191 -22.40 -10.54 14.30
CA SER A 191 -20.97 -10.88 14.42
C SER A 191 -20.11 -10.12 13.40
N GLN A 192 -20.58 -9.98 12.16
CA GLN A 192 -19.87 -9.22 11.13
C GLN A 192 -19.90 -7.73 11.43
N MET A 193 -21.01 -7.21 11.96
CA MET A 193 -21.14 -5.83 12.39
C MET A 193 -20.19 -5.52 13.56
N ALA A 194 -19.99 -6.46 14.49
CA ALA A 194 -19.00 -6.33 15.55
C ALA A 194 -17.56 -6.25 15.01
N ASP A 195 -17.22 -7.02 13.97
CA ASP A 195 -15.91 -6.92 13.31
C ASP A 195 -15.73 -5.56 12.63
N VAL A 196 -16.77 -5.06 11.97
CA VAL A 196 -16.79 -3.72 11.34
C VAL A 196 -16.61 -2.63 12.39
N ALA A 197 -17.37 -2.68 13.49
CA ALA A 197 -17.25 -1.73 14.59
C ALA A 197 -15.85 -1.75 15.22
N ARG A 198 -15.25 -2.93 15.38
CA ARG A 198 -13.87 -3.07 15.85
C ARG A 198 -12.87 -2.43 14.90
N PHE A 199 -13.08 -2.53 13.58
CA PHE A 199 -12.27 -1.85 12.58
C PHE A 199 -12.42 -0.33 12.68
N CYS A 200 -13.65 0.19 12.72
CA CYS A 200 -13.91 1.62 12.84
C CYS A 200 -13.28 2.23 14.10
N ASN A 201 -13.40 1.56 15.25
CA ASN A 201 -12.77 1.99 16.50
C ASN A 201 -11.23 1.93 16.47
N ARG A 202 -10.63 1.24 15.49
CA ARG A 202 -9.17 1.22 15.29
C ARG A 202 -8.71 2.25 14.26
N TYR A 203 -9.63 2.68 13.40
CA TYR A 203 -9.33 3.56 12.29
C TYR A 203 -8.77 4.89 12.83
N PRO A 204 -7.69 5.43 12.24
CA PRO A 204 -7.06 6.61 12.80
C PRO A 204 -7.94 7.84 12.63
N ASN A 205 -8.47 8.35 13.73
CA ASN A 205 -9.03 9.70 13.84
C ASN A 205 -7.98 10.62 14.49
N ILE A 206 -7.37 11.49 13.70
CA ILE A 206 -6.24 12.33 14.12
C ILE A 206 -6.54 13.77 13.71
N GLU A 207 -6.57 14.67 14.69
CA GLU A 207 -6.65 16.10 14.46
C GLU A 207 -5.23 16.67 14.27
N LEU A 208 -5.06 17.50 13.24
CA LEU A 208 -3.80 18.17 12.93
C LEU A 208 -3.96 19.68 13.13
N THR A 209 -3.14 20.24 14.00
CA THR A 209 -2.94 21.68 14.12
C THR A 209 -1.51 22.03 13.71
N TYR A 210 -1.32 23.17 13.05
CA TYR A 210 0.01 23.63 12.67
C TYR A 210 0.14 25.13 12.85
N GLU A 211 1.33 25.57 13.22
CA GLU A 211 1.68 26.98 13.34
C GLU A 211 3.04 27.27 12.68
N VAL A 212 3.13 28.42 12.01
CA VAL A 212 4.40 28.94 11.51
C VAL A 212 4.96 29.86 12.57
N MET A 213 6.06 29.45 13.20
CA MET A 213 6.71 30.24 14.23
C MET A 213 7.27 31.53 13.63
N ASP A 214 7.10 32.65 14.33
CA ASP A 214 7.65 33.95 13.95
C ASP A 214 7.30 34.40 12.52
N LYS A 215 6.07 34.12 12.07
CA LYS A 215 5.57 34.42 10.71
C LYS A 215 5.84 35.84 10.22
N ASP A 216 5.87 36.83 11.10
CA ASP A 216 6.06 38.24 10.78
C ASP A 216 7.55 38.64 10.62
N ARG A 217 8.49 37.75 10.96
CA ARG A 217 9.95 38.00 10.95
C ARG A 217 10.70 37.17 9.91
N ILE A 218 10.00 36.59 8.94
CA ILE A 218 10.60 35.75 7.89
C ILE A 218 11.25 36.64 6.82
N HIS A 219 12.51 36.38 6.52
CA HIS A 219 13.25 37.07 5.46
C HIS A 219 14.00 36.06 4.58
N SER A 220 14.42 36.47 3.38
CA SER A 220 15.14 35.56 2.47
C SER A 220 16.39 34.99 3.16
N GLY A 221 16.54 33.66 3.09
CA GLY A 221 17.64 32.94 3.70
C GLY A 221 17.49 32.62 5.21
N SER A 222 16.42 33.08 5.88
CA SER A 222 16.14 32.65 7.26
C SER A 222 15.56 31.24 7.29
N SER A 223 15.83 30.51 8.38
CA SER A 223 15.13 29.27 8.69
C SER A 223 13.65 29.56 8.97
N VAL A 224 12.77 28.71 8.44
CA VAL A 224 11.33 28.75 8.74
C VAL A 224 11.00 27.50 9.55
N HIS A 225 10.38 27.69 10.72
CA HIS A 225 9.97 26.60 11.59
C HIS A 225 8.45 26.45 11.53
N VAL A 226 7.99 25.27 11.14
CA VAL A 226 6.58 24.89 11.16
C VAL A 226 6.42 23.86 12.27
N ALA A 227 5.69 24.22 13.33
CA ALA A 227 5.32 23.29 14.39
C ALA A 227 4.01 22.61 13.99
N VAL A 228 3.99 21.28 14.08
CA VAL A 228 2.80 20.47 13.79
C VAL A 228 2.48 19.67 15.05
N GLN A 229 1.25 19.78 15.51
CA GLN A 229 0.73 19.01 16.63
C GLN A 229 -0.35 18.06 16.11
N LEU A 230 -0.21 16.79 16.49
CA LEU A 230 -1.15 15.73 16.15
C LEU A 230 -1.80 15.25 17.44
N GLU A 231 -3.12 15.31 17.49
CA GLU A 231 -3.93 14.81 18.61
C GLU A 231 -4.78 13.65 18.12
N ARG A 232 -4.82 12.56 18.88
CA ARG A 232 -5.65 11.39 18.58
C ARG A 232 -6.75 11.33 19.62
N GLU A 233 -8.00 11.43 19.17
CA GLU A 233 -9.16 11.41 20.06
C GLU A 233 -9.39 10.02 20.69
N ASP A 234 -9.02 8.95 19.98
CA ASP A 234 -9.24 7.56 20.40
C ASP A 234 -8.03 6.92 21.11
N GLU A 235 -8.30 6.05 22.08
CA GLU A 235 -7.27 5.21 22.71
C GLU A 235 -6.59 4.26 21.69
N VAL A 236 -5.26 4.21 21.71
CA VAL A 236 -4.47 3.28 20.86
C VAL A 236 -4.62 1.86 21.37
N SER A 237 -5.65 1.18 20.88
CA SER A 237 -5.91 -0.21 21.22
C SER A 237 -5.25 -1.15 20.20
N GLY A 238 -4.12 -1.78 20.49
CA GLY A 238 -3.54 -2.85 19.66
C GLY A 238 -3.05 -2.45 18.24
N PRO A 239 -2.65 -3.43 17.41
CA PRO A 239 -2.04 -3.18 16.10
C PRO A 239 -3.07 -2.79 15.02
N VAL A 240 -2.55 -2.34 13.86
CA VAL A 240 -3.35 -2.06 12.67
C VAL A 240 -4.10 -3.32 12.22
N ILE A 241 -5.38 -3.17 11.87
CA ILE A 241 -6.18 -4.28 11.33
C ILE A 241 -5.94 -4.36 9.82
N ALA A 242 -5.22 -5.40 9.40
CA ALA A 242 -4.86 -5.65 8.00
C ALA A 242 -4.92 -7.18 7.71
N PRO A 243 -6.12 -7.77 7.55
CA PRO A 243 -6.30 -9.22 7.53
C PRO A 243 -5.62 -9.94 6.35
N PHE A 244 -5.27 -9.20 5.29
CA PHE A 244 -4.59 -9.73 4.12
C PHE A 244 -3.06 -9.59 4.20
N PHE A 245 -2.53 -8.94 5.24
CA PHE A 245 -1.09 -8.74 5.41
C PHE A 245 -0.51 -9.79 6.37
N PRO A 246 0.62 -10.44 6.02
CA PRO A 246 1.14 -11.58 6.79
C PRO A 246 1.87 -11.22 8.09
N GLN A 247 2.12 -9.94 8.37
CA GLN A 247 2.78 -9.51 9.61
C GLN A 247 1.76 -8.92 10.59
N VAL A 248 1.71 -9.53 11.77
CA VAL A 248 1.24 -8.94 13.04
C VAL A 248 2.39 -9.08 14.03
#